data_AF-A0A2P4Z4Q7-F1
#
_entry.id   AF-A0A2P4Z4Q7-F1
#
_cell.length_a   1.000
_cell.length_b   1.000
_cell.length_c   1.000
_cell.angle_alpha   90.00
_cell.angle_beta   90.00
_cell.angle_gamma   90.00
#
_symmetry.space_group_name_H-M   'P 1'
#
loop_
_entity.id
_entity.type
_entity.pdbx_description
1 polymer ?
#
loop_
_entity_poly.entity_id
_entity_poly.type
_entity_poly.pdbx_seq_one_letter_code
_entity_poly.pdbx_strand_id
1 'polypeptide(L)'
;MWNIASEFICGCFQQGGFAKKMLEDTAKELDITRADELSFFGAAISSQHELKQQKSSINADSWLVSWNLLGIADGVSSVESEGFDPSQLPSELLKNCVELCNIRENNRVQFDSVSQKIFNKNSIPFHSYEFLKHILCRSCSNCASYGSTTCLLCFLDGNQLWVSNVGDSQMIVLRPSKTEPKNLPPIPFIENPIERKPITGNPRRRLPSNISVGGYDITARSEVQQHFFNCPHQLTIMPDINCSNDEILKRAANVSQSFRVDVNPGDLIIIGTDGIFDNIFDEDIIDIVNQARKRYGRAFDENPIMVSDFIAKELLTYALKAANNVPSGSRARVTPFSEGALIDVNRHIEGGKPDDITVIVAFVAYSDRLSTRMSNISPEIYSGTSYLGSSAKFSNDMSTYIINGEKYSYSSISERFSILGGLTSKYK
;
A
#
# COMPACT_ATOMS: atom_id res chain seq x y z
N MET A 1 -4.54 -12.23 40.19
CA MET A 1 -5.79 -12.73 40.80
C MET A 1 -6.62 -11.54 41.24
N TRP A 2 -7.77 -11.32 40.59
CA TRP A 2 -9.03 -10.74 41.09
C TRP A 2 -9.06 -9.42 41.90
N ASN A 3 -9.81 -8.45 41.34
CA ASN A 3 -10.70 -7.43 41.94
C ASN A 3 -10.40 -6.85 43.33
N ILE A 4 -10.26 -5.51 43.38
CA ILE A 4 -10.87 -4.68 44.43
C ILE A 4 -11.50 -3.42 43.80
N ALA A 5 -12.73 -3.14 44.22
CA ALA A 5 -13.61 -2.06 43.82
C ALA A 5 -13.50 -0.84 44.76
N SER A 6 -14.21 0.23 44.36
CA SER A 6 -14.86 1.25 45.21
C SER A 6 -14.01 2.11 46.15
N GLU A 7 -13.89 3.40 45.83
CA GLU A 7 -14.42 4.56 46.61
C GLU A 7 -13.66 5.82 46.19
N PHE A 8 -14.36 6.80 45.61
CA PHE A 8 -14.07 8.22 45.84
C PHE A 8 -15.37 9.02 45.71
N ILE A 9 -16.07 9.15 46.85
CA ILE A 9 -16.91 10.30 47.14
C ILE A 9 -16.19 11.08 48.24
N CYS A 10 -15.63 12.25 47.92
CA CYS A 10 -15.69 13.42 48.79
C CYS A 10 -15.27 14.66 47.97
N GLY A 11 -16.12 15.68 47.98
CA GLY A 11 -15.98 16.87 47.13
C GLY A 11 -14.82 17.79 47.50
N CYS A 12 -14.28 18.46 46.49
CA CYS A 12 -13.89 19.88 46.50
C CYS A 12 -13.45 20.26 45.08
N PHE A 13 -14.33 20.95 44.35
CA PHE A 13 -13.96 21.63 43.11
C PHE A 13 -13.12 22.87 43.44
N GLN A 14 -11.86 22.89 42.99
CA GLN A 14 -11.22 24.14 42.56
C GLN A 14 -10.44 23.92 41.24
N GLN A 15 -11.09 24.41 40.19
CA GLN A 15 -10.61 24.98 38.93
C GLN A 15 -9.19 24.66 38.41
N GLY A 16 -9.15 24.10 37.20
CA GLY A 16 -8.22 24.51 36.14
C GLY A 16 -6.95 23.67 35.91
N GLY A 17 -6.47 22.91 36.89
CA GLY A 17 -5.19 22.20 36.79
C GLY A 17 -5.29 20.69 36.51
N PHE A 18 -6.26 20.00 37.10
CA PHE A 18 -6.25 18.53 37.17
C PHE A 18 -6.63 17.85 35.84
N ALA A 19 -7.61 18.39 35.11
CA ALA A 19 -7.99 17.87 33.80
C ALA A 19 -6.89 18.12 32.75
N LYS A 20 -6.21 19.27 32.82
CA LYS A 20 -5.08 19.58 31.93
C LYS A 20 -3.87 18.69 32.25
N LYS A 21 -3.59 18.46 33.53
CA LYS A 21 -2.53 17.56 33.97
C LYS A 21 -2.84 16.09 33.67
N MET A 22 -4.08 15.63 33.82
CA MET A 22 -4.49 14.29 33.35
C MET A 22 -4.41 14.19 31.84
N LEU A 23 -4.82 15.20 31.07
CA LEU A 23 -4.68 15.20 29.61
C LEU A 23 -3.21 15.22 29.18
N GLU A 24 -2.35 15.97 29.87
CA GLU A 24 -0.91 16.02 29.63
C GLU A 24 -0.22 14.73 30.07
N ASP A 25 -0.64 14.10 31.18
CA ASP A 25 -0.11 12.84 31.69
C ASP A 25 -0.64 11.65 30.87
N THR A 26 -1.87 11.71 30.35
CA THR A 26 -2.46 10.72 29.40
C THR A 26 -1.86 10.89 28.01
N ALA A 27 -1.63 12.13 27.56
CA ALA A 27 -0.91 12.41 26.31
C ALA A 27 0.56 12.00 26.42
N LYS A 28 1.19 12.20 27.58
CA LYS A 28 2.52 11.66 27.87
C LYS A 28 2.51 10.14 28.00
N GLU A 29 1.53 9.50 28.62
CA GLU A 29 1.43 8.04 28.61
C GLU A 29 1.18 7.50 27.19
N LEU A 30 0.35 8.16 26.38
CA LEU A 30 0.14 7.82 24.96
C LEU A 30 1.42 8.05 24.12
N ASP A 31 2.15 9.14 24.33
CA ASP A 31 3.44 9.42 23.68
C ASP A 31 4.55 8.46 24.17
N ILE A 32 4.57 8.10 25.46
CA ILE A 32 5.55 7.18 26.07
C ILE A 32 5.26 5.72 25.68
N THR A 33 4.01 5.34 25.43
CA THR A 33 3.66 3.97 24.99
C THR A 33 4.09 3.62 23.57
N ARG A 34 4.35 4.60 22.68
CA ARG A 34 4.67 4.35 21.26
C ARG A 34 6.12 4.61 20.85
N ALA A 35 6.96 5.03 21.79
CA ALA A 35 8.38 5.32 21.58
C ALA A 35 9.17 4.14 20.92
N ASP A 36 8.78 2.91 21.24
CA ASP A 36 9.41 1.68 20.74
C ASP A 36 8.58 0.93 19.67
N GLU A 37 7.58 1.58 19.05
CA GLU A 37 6.80 0.97 17.98
C GLU A 37 7.49 1.10 16.62
N LEU A 38 7.35 0.04 15.80
CA LEU A 38 7.73 0.09 14.40
C LEU A 38 6.74 0.95 13.63
N SER A 39 7.26 1.79 12.76
CA SER A 39 6.50 2.66 11.87
C SER A 39 7.05 2.59 10.44
N PHE A 40 6.20 2.95 9.50
CA PHE A 40 6.54 3.21 8.12
C PHE A 40 7.14 4.60 7.95
N PHE A 41 8.22 4.65 7.18
CA PHE A 41 8.87 5.87 6.73
C PHE A 41 9.01 5.81 5.23
N GLY A 42 8.19 6.57 4.51
CA GLY A 42 8.01 6.28 3.10
C GLY A 42 7.68 7.45 2.23
N ALA A 43 7.51 7.08 0.97
CA ALA A 43 7.13 7.95 -0.11
C ALA A 43 6.20 7.19 -1.06
N ALA A 44 5.26 7.92 -1.63
CA ALA A 44 4.39 7.43 -2.68
C ALA A 44 4.47 8.33 -3.91
N ILE A 45 4.53 7.72 -5.08
CA ILE A 45 4.55 8.43 -6.35
C ILE A 45 3.64 7.70 -7.35
N SER A 46 2.90 8.49 -8.13
CA SER A 46 2.01 8.01 -9.18
C SER A 46 2.21 8.84 -10.43
N SER A 47 2.23 8.19 -11.59
CA SER A 47 2.20 8.85 -12.90
C SER A 47 1.51 7.96 -13.91
N GLN A 48 0.63 8.57 -14.71
CA GLN A 48 0.06 7.91 -15.88
C GLN A 48 1.08 7.88 -17.02
N HIS A 49 1.19 6.75 -17.73
CA HIS A 49 2.02 6.64 -18.92
C HIS A 49 1.48 7.51 -20.08
N GLU A 50 2.36 8.12 -20.88
CA GLU A 50 1.99 9.05 -21.96
C GLU A 50 0.99 8.45 -22.97
N LEU A 51 1.14 7.18 -23.32
CA LEU A 51 0.22 6.47 -24.23
C LEU A 51 -1.20 6.30 -23.68
N LYS A 52 -1.38 6.30 -22.36
CA LYS A 52 -2.71 6.37 -21.72
C LYS A 52 -3.23 7.80 -21.77
N GLN A 53 -2.40 8.78 -21.40
CA GLN A 53 -2.76 10.21 -21.46
C GLN A 53 -3.25 10.64 -22.85
N GLN A 54 -2.62 10.13 -23.92
CA GLN A 54 -3.02 10.41 -25.31
C GLN A 54 -4.45 9.93 -25.65
N LYS A 55 -4.98 8.96 -24.92
CA LYS A 55 -6.37 8.48 -25.05
C LYS A 55 -7.35 9.32 -24.20
N SER A 56 -6.87 10.38 -23.56
CA SER A 56 -7.64 11.20 -22.62
C SER A 56 -8.23 10.40 -21.44
N SER A 57 -7.61 9.27 -21.10
CA SER A 57 -8.02 8.47 -19.94
C SER A 57 -7.58 9.14 -18.65
N ILE A 58 -8.42 9.06 -17.62
CA ILE A 58 -8.09 9.57 -16.28
C ILE A 58 -7.08 8.63 -15.62
N ASN A 59 -6.13 9.16 -14.84
CA ASN A 59 -5.31 8.32 -13.97
C ASN A 59 -6.21 7.73 -12.89
N ALA A 60 -6.44 6.41 -12.97
CA ALA A 60 -7.40 5.73 -12.12
C ALA A 60 -6.79 5.21 -10.81
N ASP A 61 -5.46 5.24 -10.68
CA ASP A 61 -4.77 4.81 -9.46
C ASP A 61 -5.05 5.75 -8.29
N SER A 62 -5.25 5.15 -7.12
CA SER A 62 -5.22 5.86 -5.85
C SER A 62 -4.28 5.20 -4.87
N TRP A 63 -3.66 6.01 -4.02
CA TRP A 63 -2.74 5.54 -3.01
C TRP A 63 -2.94 6.28 -1.69
N LEU A 64 -2.59 5.58 -0.63
CA LEU A 64 -2.74 5.97 0.77
C LEU A 64 -1.44 5.66 1.50
N VAL A 65 -0.94 6.63 2.26
CA VAL A 65 0.19 6.41 3.17
C VAL A 65 -0.02 7.09 4.51
N SER A 66 0.44 6.42 5.56
CA SER A 66 0.51 6.89 6.93
C SER A 66 1.58 6.07 7.68
N TRP A 67 1.84 6.42 8.93
CA TRP A 67 2.86 5.77 9.76
C TRP A 67 2.62 4.27 9.99
N ASN A 68 1.39 3.76 9.92
CA ASN A 68 1.08 2.34 10.11
C ASN A 68 0.12 1.75 9.08
N LEU A 69 -0.40 2.53 8.13
CA LEU A 69 -1.28 2.07 7.07
C LEU A 69 -0.80 2.56 5.71
N LEU A 70 -0.60 1.61 4.80
CA LEU A 70 -0.34 1.83 3.38
C LEU A 70 -1.48 1.21 2.58
N GLY A 71 -1.84 1.83 1.46
CA GLY A 71 -2.88 1.30 0.58
C GLY A 71 -2.69 1.74 -0.86
N ILE A 72 -3.02 0.87 -1.79
CA ILE A 72 -3.11 1.19 -3.22
C ILE A 72 -4.40 0.60 -3.76
N ALA A 73 -5.01 1.29 -4.72
CA ALA A 73 -6.20 0.84 -5.41
C ALA A 73 -6.09 1.25 -6.88
N ASP A 74 -6.07 0.27 -7.78
CA ASP A 74 -5.98 0.49 -9.23
C ASP A 74 -7.39 0.49 -9.81
N GLY A 75 -7.82 1.63 -10.35
CA GLY A 75 -9.16 1.78 -10.93
C GLY A 75 -9.22 1.25 -12.35
N VAL A 76 -10.26 0.49 -12.67
CA VAL A 76 -10.41 -0.12 -13.98
C VAL A 76 -10.84 0.92 -15.00
N SER A 77 -9.94 1.32 -15.90
CA SER A 77 -10.20 2.41 -16.86
C SER A 77 -11.37 2.14 -17.80
N SER A 78 -11.77 0.88 -18.03
CA SER A 78 -12.89 0.57 -18.93
C SER A 78 -14.25 1.05 -18.44
N VAL A 79 -14.41 1.43 -17.17
CA VAL A 79 -15.68 2.01 -16.68
C VAL A 79 -15.99 3.38 -17.30
N GLU A 80 -14.98 4.04 -17.90
CA GLU A 80 -15.16 5.27 -18.67
C GLU A 80 -16.13 5.08 -19.83
N SER A 81 -16.17 3.90 -20.47
CA SER A 81 -17.12 3.64 -21.56
C SER A 81 -18.57 3.56 -21.09
N GLU A 82 -18.77 3.33 -19.79
CA GLU A 82 -20.08 3.34 -19.12
C GLU A 82 -20.43 4.74 -18.54
N GLY A 83 -19.56 5.74 -18.74
CA GLY A 83 -19.78 7.12 -18.28
C GLY A 83 -19.38 7.38 -16.84
N PHE A 84 -18.58 6.50 -16.21
CA PHE A 84 -18.08 6.69 -14.84
C PHE A 84 -16.61 7.11 -14.83
N ASP A 85 -16.24 7.93 -13.85
CA ASP A 85 -14.86 8.34 -13.60
C ASP A 85 -14.12 7.22 -12.85
N PRO A 86 -13.07 6.62 -13.44
CA PRO A 86 -12.41 5.44 -12.89
C PRO A 86 -11.61 5.73 -11.63
N SER A 87 -11.36 7.01 -11.30
CA SER A 87 -10.60 7.42 -10.10
C SER A 87 -11.45 7.54 -8.83
N GLN A 88 -12.79 7.60 -8.96
CA GLN A 88 -13.67 7.91 -7.83
C GLN A 88 -13.77 6.78 -6.81
N LEU A 89 -14.14 5.57 -7.26
CA LEU A 89 -14.23 4.40 -6.38
C LEU A 89 -12.91 4.07 -5.65
N PRO A 90 -11.74 3.99 -6.32
CA PRO A 90 -10.48 3.72 -5.61
C PRO A 90 -10.14 4.77 -4.56
N SER A 91 -10.36 6.06 -4.88
CA SER A 91 -10.14 7.17 -3.92
C SER A 91 -11.09 7.09 -2.71
N GLU A 92 -12.38 6.87 -2.96
CA GLU A 92 -13.40 6.73 -1.90
C GLU A 92 -13.11 5.51 -1.02
N LEU A 93 -12.76 4.37 -1.63
CA LEU A 93 -12.46 3.13 -0.92
C LEU A 93 -11.31 3.31 0.07
N LEU A 94 -10.21 3.94 -0.36
CA LEU A 94 -9.06 4.19 0.52
C LEU A 94 -9.41 5.15 1.66
N LYS A 95 -10.22 6.19 1.40
CA LYS A 95 -10.74 7.10 2.43
C LYS A 95 -11.55 6.35 3.48
N ASN A 96 -12.48 5.49 3.05
CA ASN A 96 -13.29 4.65 3.94
C ASN A 96 -12.42 3.68 4.75
N CYS A 97 -11.36 3.11 4.15
CA CYS A 97 -10.42 2.23 4.85
C CYS A 97 -9.66 2.95 5.96
N VAL A 98 -9.20 4.19 5.74
CA VAL A 98 -8.58 5.00 6.80
C VAL A 98 -9.55 5.21 7.95
N GLU A 99 -10.78 5.62 7.66
CA GLU A 99 -11.78 5.89 8.68
C GLU A 99 -12.07 4.64 9.53
N LEU A 100 -12.25 3.48 8.89
CA LEU A 100 -12.49 2.23 9.62
C LEU A 100 -11.26 1.74 10.41
N CYS A 101 -10.04 1.91 9.88
CA CYS A 101 -8.81 1.67 10.63
C CYS A 101 -8.77 2.52 11.89
N ASN A 102 -9.08 3.82 11.79
CA ASN A 102 -9.08 4.73 12.92
C ASN A 102 -10.16 4.36 13.96
N ILE A 103 -11.38 4.02 13.52
CA ILE A 103 -12.44 3.54 14.43
C ILE A 103 -11.97 2.28 15.17
N ARG A 104 -11.29 1.36 14.48
CA ARG A 104 -10.75 0.16 15.11
C ARG A 104 -9.66 0.49 16.12
N GLU A 105 -8.73 1.38 15.80
CA GLU A 105 -7.66 1.77 16.71
C GLU A 105 -8.17 2.47 17.97
N ASN A 106 -9.28 3.21 17.88
CA ASN A 106 -9.94 3.79 19.05
C ASN A 106 -10.55 2.73 19.99
N ASN A 107 -11.14 1.66 19.43
CA ASN A 107 -11.74 0.59 20.21
C ASN A 107 -11.80 -0.74 19.43
N ARG A 108 -10.70 -1.50 19.52
CA ARG A 108 -10.53 -2.77 18.78
C ARG A 108 -11.64 -3.78 19.11
N VAL A 109 -11.96 -3.92 20.41
CA VAL A 109 -12.98 -4.87 20.89
C VAL A 109 -14.36 -4.56 20.33
N GLN A 110 -14.77 -3.28 20.38
CA GLN A 110 -16.06 -2.86 19.86
C GLN A 110 -16.13 -3.02 18.33
N PHE A 111 -15.08 -2.59 17.62
CA PHE A 111 -15.02 -2.71 16.17
C PHE A 111 -15.11 -4.17 15.71
N ASP A 112 -14.34 -5.07 16.34
CA ASP A 112 -14.30 -6.49 16.00
C ASP A 112 -15.65 -7.15 16.32
N SER A 113 -16.28 -6.80 17.45
CA SER A 113 -17.63 -7.28 17.80
C SER A 113 -18.71 -6.83 16.80
N VAL A 114 -18.63 -5.58 16.33
CA VAL A 114 -19.55 -5.06 15.30
C VAL A 114 -19.31 -5.77 13.97
N SER A 115 -18.05 -5.95 13.57
CA SER A 115 -17.69 -6.66 12.34
C SER A 115 -18.19 -8.10 12.36
N GLN A 116 -18.05 -8.80 13.50
CA GLN A 116 -18.56 -10.17 13.65
C GLN A 116 -20.08 -10.24 13.44
N LYS A 117 -20.85 -9.30 13.98
CA LYS A 117 -22.31 -9.24 13.78
C LYS A 117 -22.68 -9.00 12.31
N ILE A 118 -21.98 -8.08 11.63
CA ILE A 118 -22.21 -7.75 10.22
C ILE A 118 -21.91 -8.96 9.32
N PHE A 119 -20.80 -9.65 9.57
CA PHE A 119 -20.37 -10.82 8.79
C PHE A 119 -21.31 -12.01 9.01
N ASN A 120 -21.66 -12.31 10.28
CA ASN A 120 -22.59 -13.39 10.61
C ASN A 120 -23.99 -13.16 10.02
N LYS A 121 -24.50 -11.92 10.04
CA LYS A 121 -25.79 -11.56 9.40
C LYS A 121 -25.79 -11.92 7.90
N ASN A 122 -24.64 -11.78 7.26
CA ASN A 122 -24.45 -12.00 5.83
C ASN A 122 -23.93 -13.41 5.48
N SER A 123 -23.88 -14.32 6.45
CA SER A 123 -23.34 -15.68 6.28
C SER A 123 -21.89 -15.71 5.77
N ILE A 124 -21.11 -14.68 6.09
CA ILE A 124 -19.69 -14.59 5.77
C ILE A 124 -18.90 -15.12 6.97
N PRO A 125 -17.95 -16.07 6.79
CA PRO A 125 -17.06 -16.50 7.86
C PRO A 125 -16.30 -15.32 8.49
N PHE A 126 -16.25 -15.30 9.82
CA PHE A 126 -15.54 -14.27 10.57
C PHE A 126 -14.34 -14.88 11.31
N HIS A 127 -13.16 -14.30 11.06
CA HIS A 127 -11.93 -14.69 11.72
C HIS A 127 -11.28 -13.44 12.31
N SER A 128 -11.10 -13.38 13.63
CA SER A 128 -10.62 -12.15 14.31
C SER A 128 -9.24 -11.68 13.83
N TYR A 129 -8.40 -12.59 13.31
CA TYR A 129 -7.10 -12.27 12.72
C TYR A 129 -7.20 -11.75 11.28
N GLU A 130 -8.37 -11.65 10.67
CA GLU A 130 -8.58 -11.07 9.34
C GLU A 130 -9.14 -9.64 9.40
N PHE A 131 -8.81 -8.88 10.46
CA PHE A 131 -9.43 -7.57 10.69
C PHE A 131 -9.24 -6.59 9.52
N LEU A 132 -8.11 -6.65 8.80
CA LEU A 132 -7.87 -5.77 7.66
C LEU A 132 -8.76 -6.12 6.46
N LYS A 133 -9.08 -7.40 6.27
CA LYS A 133 -10.13 -7.85 5.34
C LYS A 133 -11.49 -7.34 5.78
N HIS A 134 -11.81 -7.39 7.08
CA HIS A 134 -13.08 -6.83 7.57
C HIS A 134 -13.20 -5.32 7.29
N ILE A 135 -12.11 -4.58 7.45
CA ILE A 135 -12.02 -3.16 7.09
C ILE A 135 -12.27 -3.00 5.59
N LEU A 136 -11.53 -3.70 4.73
CA LEU A 136 -11.68 -3.60 3.27
C LEU A 136 -13.11 -3.89 2.81
N CYS A 137 -13.70 -5.00 3.25
CA CYS A 137 -15.06 -5.38 2.84
C CYS A 137 -16.10 -4.36 3.31
N ARG A 138 -15.99 -3.88 4.56
CA ARG A 138 -16.92 -2.88 5.10
C ARG A 138 -16.76 -1.53 4.39
N SER A 139 -15.53 -1.11 4.11
CA SER A 139 -15.23 0.10 3.33
C SER A 139 -15.86 0.03 1.95
N CYS A 140 -15.68 -1.09 1.25
CA CYS A 140 -16.28 -1.30 -0.07
C CYS A 140 -17.81 -1.25 -0.02
N SER A 141 -18.43 -1.87 0.98
CA SER A 141 -19.90 -1.85 1.14
C SER A 141 -20.48 -0.47 1.47
N ASN A 142 -19.63 0.49 1.84
CA ASN A 142 -20.01 1.85 2.17
C ASN A 142 -19.66 2.86 1.07
N CYS A 143 -19.03 2.42 -0.02
CA CYS A 143 -18.75 3.29 -1.15
C CYS A 143 -20.05 3.61 -1.91
N ALA A 144 -20.19 4.85 -2.36
CA ALA A 144 -21.29 5.33 -3.18
C ALA A 144 -20.88 5.57 -4.64
N SER A 145 -19.58 5.71 -4.92
CA SER A 145 -19.06 5.87 -6.27
C SER A 145 -19.16 4.57 -7.06
N TYR A 146 -19.63 4.67 -8.30
CA TYR A 146 -19.59 3.57 -9.24
C TYR A 146 -18.18 3.39 -9.79
N GLY A 147 -17.83 2.14 -10.08
CA GLY A 147 -16.54 1.77 -10.67
C GLY A 147 -16.17 0.31 -10.39
N SER A 148 -14.95 -0.03 -10.77
CA SER A 148 -14.30 -1.29 -10.42
C SER A 148 -12.86 -1.00 -10.05
N THR A 149 -12.31 -1.68 -9.06
CA THR A 149 -10.94 -1.44 -8.62
C THR A 149 -10.29 -2.66 -7.97
N THR A 150 -8.97 -2.79 -8.11
CA THR A 150 -8.16 -3.65 -7.24
C THR A 150 -7.90 -2.92 -5.92
N CYS A 151 -7.47 -3.61 -4.87
CA CYS A 151 -7.05 -2.94 -3.64
C CYS A 151 -6.08 -3.80 -2.84
N LEU A 152 -4.94 -3.22 -2.47
CA LEU A 152 -4.00 -3.81 -1.53
C LEU A 152 -3.80 -2.88 -0.34
N LEU A 153 -4.06 -3.39 0.86
CA LEU A 153 -3.82 -2.70 2.13
C LEU A 153 -2.73 -3.41 2.93
N CYS A 154 -1.87 -2.62 3.56
CA CYS A 154 -0.89 -3.08 4.54
C CYS A 154 -1.02 -2.28 5.83
N PHE A 155 -1.22 -2.96 6.95
CA PHE A 155 -1.32 -2.36 8.28
C PHE A 155 -0.24 -2.92 9.20
N LEU A 156 0.52 -2.05 9.86
CA LEU A 156 1.58 -2.41 10.80
C LEU A 156 1.04 -2.36 12.24
N ASP A 157 1.07 -3.50 12.93
CA ASP A 157 0.70 -3.63 14.35
C ASP A 157 1.84 -4.34 15.09
N GLY A 158 2.64 -3.57 15.83
CA GLY A 158 3.88 -4.06 16.41
C GLY A 158 4.87 -4.52 15.33
N ASN A 159 5.26 -5.80 15.34
CA ASN A 159 6.12 -6.41 14.32
C ASN A 159 5.36 -7.21 13.25
N GLN A 160 4.03 -7.12 13.24
CA GLN A 160 3.19 -7.82 12.28
C GLN A 160 2.74 -6.85 11.19
N LEU A 161 3.08 -7.18 9.94
CA LEU A 161 2.50 -6.57 8.76
C LEU A 161 1.27 -7.37 8.34
N TRP A 162 0.10 -6.82 8.61
CA TRP A 162 -1.18 -7.36 8.16
C TRP A 162 -1.46 -6.91 6.74
N VAL A 163 -1.88 -7.83 5.88
CA VAL A 163 -2.08 -7.56 4.46
C VAL A 163 -3.48 -8.02 4.07
N SER A 164 -4.17 -7.20 3.28
CA SER A 164 -5.42 -7.58 2.60
C SER A 164 -5.29 -7.22 1.13
N ASN A 165 -5.48 -8.19 0.23
CA ASN A 165 -5.36 -8.00 -1.21
C ASN A 165 -6.63 -8.41 -1.95
N VAL A 166 -7.00 -7.61 -2.96
CA VAL A 166 -7.96 -7.91 -4.02
C VAL A 166 -7.30 -7.51 -5.35
N GLY A 167 -7.01 -8.48 -6.21
CA GLY A 167 -6.48 -8.25 -7.55
C GLY A 167 -4.98 -8.50 -7.71
N ASP A 168 -4.36 -7.77 -8.64
CA ASP A 168 -2.98 -7.98 -9.12
C ASP A 168 -1.99 -6.87 -8.73
N SER A 169 -2.46 -5.85 -7.99
CA SER A 169 -1.57 -5.03 -7.15
C SER A 169 -0.77 -5.95 -6.23
N GLN A 170 0.51 -5.61 -6.00
CA GLN A 170 1.41 -6.46 -5.24
C GLN A 170 2.18 -5.70 -4.17
N MET A 171 2.48 -6.44 -3.10
CA MET A 171 3.40 -6.05 -2.04
C MET A 171 4.57 -7.03 -2.02
N ILE A 172 5.78 -6.50 -1.81
CA ILE A 172 6.95 -7.27 -1.43
C ILE A 172 7.62 -6.70 -0.19
N VAL A 173 8.19 -7.60 0.62
CA VAL A 173 9.07 -7.26 1.75
C VAL A 173 10.49 -7.59 1.34
N LEU A 174 11.34 -6.56 1.25
CA LEU A 174 12.77 -6.68 1.03
C LEU A 174 13.50 -6.57 2.36
N ARG A 175 14.24 -7.62 2.71
CA ARG A 175 15.04 -7.68 3.93
C ARG A 175 16.54 -7.60 3.60
N PRO A 176 17.33 -6.80 4.33
CA PRO A 176 18.79 -6.81 4.20
C PRO A 176 19.37 -8.21 4.30
N SER A 177 20.12 -8.61 3.28
CA SER A 177 20.83 -9.87 3.22
C SER A 177 22.26 -9.73 3.77
N LYS A 178 22.85 -10.85 4.20
CA LYS A 178 24.28 -10.93 4.52
C LYS A 178 25.16 -11.14 3.29
N THR A 179 24.54 -11.47 2.15
CA THR A 179 25.26 -11.69 0.90
C THR A 179 25.50 -10.37 0.19
N GLU A 180 26.69 -10.20 -0.38
CA GLU A 180 27.01 -8.98 -1.15
C GLU A 180 26.19 -8.94 -2.46
N PRO A 181 25.76 -7.74 -2.91
CA PRO A 181 25.12 -7.56 -4.20
C PRO A 181 26.00 -8.07 -5.35
N LYS A 182 25.40 -8.85 -6.25
CA LYS A 182 26.03 -9.34 -7.48
C LYS A 182 25.61 -8.49 -8.66
N ASN A 183 26.50 -8.37 -9.65
CA ASN A 183 26.15 -7.75 -10.91
C ASN A 183 25.09 -8.57 -11.63
N LEU A 184 24.00 -7.91 -12.01
CA LEU A 184 22.97 -8.53 -12.83
C LEU A 184 23.38 -8.58 -14.30
N PRO A 185 23.05 -9.65 -15.04
CA PRO A 185 23.19 -9.64 -16.49
C PRO A 185 22.27 -8.57 -17.10
N PRO A 186 22.51 -8.12 -18.34
CA PRO A 186 21.55 -7.25 -19.03
C PRO A 186 20.24 -8.00 -19.32
N ILE A 187 19.13 -7.28 -19.38
CA ILE A 187 17.86 -7.85 -19.85
C ILE A 187 17.99 -8.21 -21.33
N PRO A 188 17.63 -9.45 -21.73
CA PRO A 188 17.73 -9.87 -23.12
C PRO A 188 16.77 -9.10 -24.02
N PHE A 189 17.15 -8.94 -25.27
CA PHE A 189 16.25 -8.45 -26.32
C PHE A 189 15.38 -9.61 -26.82
N ILE A 190 14.18 -9.28 -27.29
CA ILE A 190 13.33 -10.22 -28.03
C ILE A 190 13.88 -10.29 -29.46
N GLU A 191 14.56 -11.39 -29.80
CA GLU A 191 15.19 -11.56 -31.12
C GLU A 191 14.18 -12.02 -32.19
N ASN A 192 13.44 -13.10 -31.90
CA ASN A 192 12.34 -13.60 -32.72
C ASN A 192 11.10 -13.74 -31.83
N PRO A 193 10.09 -12.86 -31.98
CA PRO A 193 8.90 -12.89 -31.14
C PRO A 193 8.19 -14.24 -31.18
N ILE A 194 8.12 -14.89 -32.35
CA ILE A 194 7.32 -16.11 -32.58
C ILE A 194 7.99 -17.36 -31.99
N GLU A 195 9.32 -17.45 -32.05
CA GLU A 195 10.07 -18.63 -31.59
C GLU A 195 10.60 -18.50 -30.15
N ARG A 196 10.41 -17.32 -29.53
CA ARG A 196 10.90 -17.04 -28.19
C ARG A 196 10.28 -18.00 -27.17
N LYS A 197 11.13 -18.46 -26.25
CA LYS A 197 10.76 -19.19 -25.03
C LYS A 197 10.86 -18.26 -23.81
N PRO A 198 10.12 -18.54 -22.72
CA PRO A 198 10.29 -17.83 -21.46
C PRO A 198 11.74 -17.88 -20.97
N ILE A 199 12.23 -16.78 -20.38
CA ILE A 199 13.55 -16.73 -19.75
C ILE A 199 13.58 -17.70 -18.56
N THR A 200 12.52 -17.64 -17.75
CA THR A 200 12.26 -18.56 -16.65
C THR A 200 10.81 -19.03 -16.69
N GLY A 201 10.44 -19.99 -15.85
CA GLY A 201 9.04 -20.38 -15.69
C GLY A 201 8.22 -19.41 -14.83
N ASN A 202 8.76 -18.25 -14.47
CA ASN A 202 8.11 -17.26 -13.62
C ASN A 202 8.20 -15.87 -14.29
N PRO A 203 7.08 -15.23 -14.63
CA PRO A 203 7.09 -13.96 -15.35
C PRO A 203 7.75 -12.82 -14.57
N ARG A 204 7.85 -12.93 -13.24
CA ARG A 204 8.46 -11.92 -12.38
C ARG A 204 9.96 -12.06 -12.23
N ARG A 205 10.54 -13.16 -12.72
CA ARG A 205 11.96 -13.48 -12.51
C ARG A 205 12.72 -13.60 -13.81
N ARG A 206 13.87 -12.93 -13.82
CA ARG A 206 14.86 -13.02 -14.89
C ARG A 206 15.95 -14.04 -14.60
N LEU A 207 16.18 -14.36 -13.32
CA LEU A 207 17.14 -15.37 -12.91
C LEU A 207 16.43 -16.63 -12.40
N PRO A 208 17.02 -17.82 -12.61
CA PRO A 208 16.56 -19.06 -12.00
C PRO A 208 16.34 -18.95 -10.49
N SER A 209 15.40 -19.74 -9.96
CA SER A 209 14.93 -19.57 -8.58
C SER A 209 16.00 -19.73 -7.51
N ASN A 210 17.02 -20.54 -7.79
CA ASN A 210 18.17 -20.82 -6.94
C ASN A 210 19.27 -19.74 -6.95
N ILE A 211 19.13 -18.68 -7.76
CA ILE A 211 20.09 -17.57 -7.82
C ILE A 211 19.51 -16.37 -7.05
N SER A 212 20.23 -15.92 -6.02
CA SER A 212 19.97 -14.64 -5.32
C SER A 212 20.93 -13.55 -5.81
N VAL A 213 20.37 -12.34 -5.94
CA VAL A 213 21.06 -11.09 -6.28
C VAL A 213 21.99 -10.65 -5.14
N GLY A 214 21.60 -10.91 -3.90
CA GLY A 214 22.29 -10.42 -2.70
C GLY A 214 22.02 -8.96 -2.39
N GLY A 215 22.49 -8.52 -1.21
CA GLY A 215 22.23 -7.21 -0.62
C GLY A 215 20.84 -7.10 0.04
N TYR A 216 19.78 -7.47 -0.69
CA TYR A 216 18.43 -7.66 -0.17
C TYR A 216 17.82 -8.95 -0.72
N ASP A 217 16.97 -9.59 0.08
CA ASP A 217 16.18 -10.76 -0.31
C ASP A 217 14.68 -10.43 -0.18
N ILE A 218 13.86 -10.92 -1.12
CA ILE A 218 12.39 -10.86 -1.00
C ILE A 218 11.98 -11.94 0.01
N THR A 219 11.54 -11.53 1.21
CA THR A 219 11.14 -12.47 2.28
C THR A 219 9.65 -12.76 2.31
N ALA A 220 8.84 -11.89 1.72
CA ALA A 220 7.42 -12.11 1.56
C ALA A 220 6.90 -11.36 0.33
N ARG A 221 5.79 -11.86 -0.23
CA ARG A 221 5.09 -11.28 -1.37
C ARG A 221 3.59 -11.57 -1.23
N SER A 222 2.74 -10.63 -1.65
CA SER A 222 1.31 -10.91 -1.82
C SER A 222 1.03 -11.72 -3.08
N GLU A 223 0.07 -12.64 -3.01
CA GLU A 223 -0.35 -13.40 -4.19
C GLU A 223 -1.12 -12.52 -5.17
N VAL A 224 -0.86 -12.71 -6.46
CA VAL A 224 -1.62 -12.11 -7.56
C VAL A 224 -2.93 -12.87 -7.71
N GLN A 225 -4.03 -12.13 -7.79
CA GLN A 225 -5.37 -12.70 -7.85
C GLN A 225 -6.03 -12.29 -9.17
N GLN A 226 -6.21 -13.26 -10.06
CA GLN A 226 -6.74 -13.04 -11.39
C GLN A 226 -7.61 -14.20 -11.84
N HIS A 227 -8.63 -13.91 -12.65
CA HIS A 227 -9.45 -14.92 -13.32
C HIS A 227 -8.67 -15.62 -14.44
N PHE A 228 -7.86 -14.86 -15.16
CA PHE A 228 -6.91 -15.26 -16.19
C PHE A 228 -5.93 -14.10 -16.42
N PHE A 229 -4.90 -14.32 -17.25
CA PHE A 229 -3.86 -13.32 -17.52
C PHE A 229 -4.45 -11.92 -17.81
N ASN A 230 -4.01 -10.93 -17.03
CA ASN A 230 -4.40 -9.53 -17.18
C ASN A 230 -5.93 -9.29 -16.99
N CYS A 231 -6.57 -10.12 -16.17
CA CYS A 231 -7.95 -9.95 -15.70
C CYS A 231 -8.03 -10.18 -14.18
N PRO A 232 -7.67 -9.17 -13.38
CA PRO A 232 -7.63 -9.31 -11.93
C PRO A 232 -9.01 -9.52 -11.32
N HIS A 233 -9.02 -10.07 -10.11
CA HIS A 233 -10.18 -9.94 -9.23
C HIS A 233 -10.35 -8.48 -8.81
N GLN A 234 -11.60 -8.03 -8.71
CA GLN A 234 -11.91 -6.61 -8.51
C GLN A 234 -13.08 -6.42 -7.54
N LEU A 235 -13.07 -5.28 -6.86
CA LEU A 235 -14.19 -4.73 -6.11
C LEU A 235 -15.02 -3.86 -7.05
N THR A 236 -16.25 -4.28 -7.35
CA THR A 236 -17.08 -3.64 -8.38
C THR A 236 -18.41 -3.17 -7.81
N ILE A 237 -18.72 -1.89 -8.04
CA ILE A 237 -20.00 -1.24 -7.73
C ILE A 237 -20.48 -0.60 -9.04
N MET A 238 -21.47 -1.20 -9.69
CA MET A 238 -22.00 -0.74 -10.97
C MET A 238 -23.54 -0.80 -10.97
N PRO A 239 -24.24 0.04 -11.74
CA PRO A 239 -25.71 0.10 -11.69
C PRO A 239 -26.41 -1.16 -12.23
N ASP A 240 -25.72 -1.96 -13.04
CA ASP A 240 -26.21 -3.18 -13.69
C ASP A 240 -26.09 -4.43 -12.79
N ILE A 241 -25.47 -4.30 -11.62
CA ILE A 241 -25.29 -5.38 -10.64
C ILE A 241 -25.99 -5.05 -9.32
N ASN A 242 -26.27 -6.08 -8.51
CA ASN A 242 -26.84 -5.87 -7.19
C ASN A 242 -25.84 -5.13 -6.28
N CYS A 243 -26.12 -3.85 -6.05
CA CYS A 243 -25.34 -2.94 -5.22
C CYS A 243 -25.95 -2.71 -3.83
N SER A 244 -26.77 -3.64 -3.32
CA SER A 244 -27.09 -3.62 -1.90
C SER A 244 -25.82 -3.81 -1.07
N ASN A 245 -25.69 -3.09 0.05
CA ASN A 245 -24.49 -3.14 0.90
C ASN A 245 -24.17 -4.59 1.33
N ASP A 246 -25.20 -5.39 1.64
CA ASP A 246 -25.05 -6.80 2.00
C ASP A 246 -24.42 -7.63 0.86
N GLU A 247 -24.77 -7.36 -0.41
CA GLU A 247 -24.20 -8.07 -1.56
C GLU A 247 -22.80 -7.58 -1.92
N ILE A 248 -22.54 -6.27 -1.84
CA ILE A 248 -21.19 -5.71 -2.02
C ILE A 248 -20.24 -6.30 -0.97
N LEU A 249 -20.67 -6.38 0.30
CA LEU A 249 -19.89 -6.97 1.39
C LEU A 249 -19.52 -8.43 1.09
N LYS A 250 -20.49 -9.24 0.63
CA LYS A 250 -20.25 -10.67 0.28
C LYS A 250 -19.28 -10.80 -0.88
N ARG A 251 -19.48 -10.04 -1.96
CA ARG A 251 -18.59 -10.07 -3.13
C ARG A 251 -17.17 -9.68 -2.75
N ALA A 252 -17.00 -8.60 -1.98
CA ALA A 252 -15.71 -8.20 -1.45
C ALA A 252 -15.07 -9.31 -0.61
N ALA A 253 -15.80 -9.89 0.35
CA ALA A 253 -15.28 -10.94 1.22
C ALA A 253 -14.86 -12.22 0.47
N ASN A 254 -15.52 -12.53 -0.64
CA ASN A 254 -15.22 -13.70 -1.47
C ASN A 254 -13.92 -13.55 -2.28
N VAL A 255 -13.56 -12.32 -2.67
CA VAL A 255 -12.35 -12.04 -3.46
C VAL A 255 -11.17 -11.55 -2.62
N SER A 256 -11.41 -11.05 -1.40
CA SER A 256 -10.36 -10.58 -0.50
C SER A 256 -9.61 -11.72 0.17
N GLN A 257 -8.28 -11.70 0.03
CA GLN A 257 -7.36 -12.54 0.79
C GLN A 257 -6.65 -11.71 1.85
N SER A 258 -6.41 -12.32 3.00
CA SER A 258 -5.62 -11.71 4.06
C SER A 258 -4.55 -12.64 4.59
N PHE A 259 -3.41 -12.07 4.95
CA PHE A 259 -2.30 -12.79 5.58
C PHE A 259 -1.48 -11.82 6.43
N ARG A 260 -0.49 -12.37 7.15
CA ARG A 260 0.43 -11.59 7.98
C ARG A 260 1.88 -11.97 7.71
N VAL A 261 2.78 -11.02 7.87
CA VAL A 261 4.21 -11.18 7.68
C VAL A 261 4.95 -10.58 8.87
N ASP A 262 5.93 -11.29 9.40
CA ASP A 262 6.85 -10.73 10.39
C ASP A 262 7.79 -9.72 9.72
N VAL A 263 7.79 -8.48 10.20
CA VAL A 263 8.70 -7.43 9.74
C VAL A 263 9.74 -7.07 10.80
N ASN A 264 10.91 -6.66 10.33
CA ASN A 264 12.04 -6.26 11.15
C ASN A 264 12.42 -4.79 10.85
N PRO A 265 13.00 -4.07 11.82
CA PRO A 265 13.65 -2.81 11.54
C PRO A 265 14.70 -2.99 10.42
N GLY A 266 14.67 -2.12 9.41
CA GLY A 266 15.54 -2.22 8.23
C GLY A 266 14.87 -2.87 7.02
N ASP A 267 13.69 -3.48 7.18
CA ASP A 267 12.92 -3.99 6.04
C ASP A 267 12.37 -2.82 5.20
N LEU A 268 12.26 -3.08 3.90
CA LEU A 268 11.60 -2.21 2.93
C LEU A 268 10.32 -2.88 2.44
N ILE A 269 9.20 -2.20 2.58
CA ILE A 269 7.92 -2.58 2.00
C ILE A 269 7.77 -1.83 0.68
N ILE A 270 7.60 -2.57 -0.41
CA ILE A 270 7.28 -1.99 -1.71
C ILE A 270 5.89 -2.48 -2.09
N ILE A 271 4.97 -1.54 -2.30
CA ILE A 271 3.61 -1.78 -2.81
C ILE A 271 3.51 -1.07 -4.15
N GLY A 272 2.90 -1.70 -5.14
CA GLY A 272 2.68 -1.08 -6.44
C GLY A 272 1.51 -1.70 -7.19
N THR A 273 0.96 -0.94 -8.12
CA THR A 273 0.00 -1.44 -9.10
C THR A 273 0.69 -2.35 -10.10
N ASP A 274 -0.10 -3.00 -10.95
CA ASP A 274 0.42 -3.83 -12.03
C ASP A 274 1.39 -3.02 -12.93
N GLY A 275 1.21 -1.71 -13.09
CA GLY A 275 2.11 -0.81 -13.80
C GLY A 275 3.59 -0.89 -13.37
N ILE A 276 3.87 -1.28 -12.11
CA ILE A 276 5.23 -1.60 -11.64
C ILE A 276 5.59 -3.06 -11.96
N PHE A 277 4.76 -3.99 -11.52
CA PHE A 277 5.05 -5.44 -11.58
C PHE A 277 4.79 -6.07 -12.96
N ASP A 278 4.37 -5.31 -13.95
CA ASP A 278 4.34 -5.71 -15.36
C ASP A 278 5.61 -5.25 -16.10
N ASN A 279 6.33 -4.29 -15.52
CA ASN A 279 7.40 -3.58 -16.21
C ASN A 279 8.81 -3.76 -15.59
N ILE A 280 8.93 -4.23 -14.34
CA ILE A 280 10.23 -4.39 -13.66
C ILE A 280 10.38 -5.80 -13.09
N PHE A 281 11.45 -6.54 -13.41
CA PHE A 281 11.72 -7.83 -12.76
C PHE A 281 12.11 -7.67 -11.29
N ASP A 282 11.87 -8.70 -10.50
CA ASP A 282 12.21 -8.73 -9.07
C ASP A 282 13.69 -8.45 -8.83
N GLU A 283 14.56 -9.01 -9.67
CA GLU A 283 15.99 -8.78 -9.58
C GLU A 283 16.36 -7.31 -9.81
N ASP A 284 15.70 -6.63 -10.76
CA ASP A 284 15.98 -5.24 -11.07
C ASP A 284 15.44 -4.29 -9.98
N ILE A 285 14.33 -4.64 -9.31
CA ILE A 285 13.87 -3.95 -8.09
C ILE A 285 14.94 -4.05 -6.98
N ILE A 286 15.45 -5.25 -6.72
CA ILE A 286 16.50 -5.47 -5.71
C ILE A 286 17.76 -4.66 -6.05
N ASP A 287 18.15 -4.62 -7.32
CA ASP A 287 19.32 -3.87 -7.76
C ASP A 287 19.15 -2.35 -7.58
N ILE A 288 17.98 -1.78 -7.85
CA ILE A 288 17.68 -0.37 -7.57
C ILE A 288 17.90 -0.06 -6.08
N VAL A 289 17.41 -0.94 -5.18
CA VAL A 289 17.60 -0.78 -3.73
C VAL A 289 19.08 -0.90 -3.34
N ASN A 290 19.80 -1.87 -3.91
CA ASN A 290 21.24 -2.05 -3.69
C ASN A 290 22.05 -0.85 -4.15
N GLN A 291 21.72 -0.29 -5.32
CA GLN A 291 22.36 0.91 -5.85
C GLN A 291 22.09 2.12 -4.96
N ALA A 292 20.86 2.28 -4.45
CA ALA A 292 20.53 3.31 -3.48
C ALA A 292 21.36 3.14 -2.19
N ARG A 293 21.47 1.93 -1.65
CA ARG A 293 22.30 1.64 -0.46
C ARG A 293 23.77 1.97 -0.69
N LYS A 294 24.32 1.56 -1.83
CA LYS A 294 25.72 1.86 -2.21
C LYS A 294 25.95 3.37 -2.36
N ARG A 295 24.99 4.10 -2.95
CA ARG A 295 25.08 5.53 -3.20
C ARG A 295 25.01 6.36 -1.91
N TYR A 296 24.10 6.03 -1.01
CA TYR A 296 23.83 6.83 0.18
C TYR A 296 24.57 6.34 1.43
N GLY A 297 25.11 5.12 1.43
CA GLY A 297 25.92 4.59 2.53
C GLY A 297 25.19 4.69 3.88
N ARG A 298 25.78 5.38 4.86
CA ARG A 298 25.17 5.57 6.18
C ARG A 298 23.86 6.37 6.14
N ALA A 299 23.74 7.31 5.20
CA ALA A 299 22.51 8.10 5.04
C ALA A 299 21.30 7.22 4.65
N PHE A 300 21.54 5.99 4.18
CA PHE A 300 20.48 5.04 3.86
C PHE A 300 19.64 4.69 5.10
N ASP A 301 20.31 4.41 6.22
CA ASP A 301 19.65 4.05 7.47
C ASP A 301 19.29 5.28 8.34
N GLU A 302 19.96 6.42 8.11
CA GLU A 302 19.75 7.66 8.87
C GLU A 302 18.62 8.53 8.31
N ASN A 303 18.29 8.42 7.01
CA ASN A 303 17.24 9.20 6.37
C ASN A 303 16.32 8.32 5.49
N PRO A 304 15.51 7.45 6.12
CA PRO A 304 14.68 6.47 5.40
C PRO A 304 13.62 7.12 4.50
N ILE A 305 13.14 8.33 4.83
CA ILE A 305 12.17 9.07 4.00
C ILE A 305 12.81 9.49 2.68
N MET A 306 14.03 10.04 2.71
CA MET A 306 14.76 10.42 1.50
C MET A 306 15.03 9.20 0.61
N VAL A 307 15.45 8.10 1.23
CA VAL A 307 15.77 6.85 0.53
C VAL A 307 14.53 6.26 -0.13
N SER A 308 13.41 6.23 0.59
CA SER A 308 12.15 5.74 0.06
C SER A 308 11.66 6.59 -1.12
N ASP A 309 11.77 7.92 -1.03
CA ASP A 309 11.46 8.83 -2.15
C ASP A 309 12.36 8.58 -3.37
N PHE A 310 13.64 8.35 -3.15
CA PHE A 310 14.58 8.05 -4.22
C PHE A 310 14.24 6.72 -4.90
N ILE A 311 14.07 5.64 -4.13
CA ILE A 311 13.75 4.31 -4.65
C ILE A 311 12.41 4.35 -5.41
N ALA A 312 11.38 5.02 -4.85
CA ALA A 312 10.08 5.16 -5.49
C ALA A 312 10.20 5.84 -6.88
N LYS A 313 11.01 6.89 -7.00
CA LYS A 313 11.26 7.57 -8.29
C LYS A 313 12.02 6.72 -9.28
N GLU A 314 13.05 6.01 -8.83
CA GLU A 314 13.82 5.13 -9.71
C GLU A 314 12.94 3.98 -10.23
N LEU A 315 12.09 3.40 -9.38
CA LEU A 315 11.10 2.39 -9.78
C LEU A 315 10.11 2.96 -10.79
N LEU A 316 9.49 4.11 -10.51
CA LEU A 316 8.56 4.75 -11.45
C LEU A 316 9.23 5.05 -12.80
N THR A 317 10.42 5.64 -12.76
CA THR A 317 11.19 6.00 -13.97
C THR A 317 11.55 4.77 -14.79
N TYR A 318 11.93 3.67 -14.12
CA TYR A 318 12.21 2.41 -14.78
C TYR A 318 10.96 1.87 -15.45
N ALA A 319 9.84 1.77 -14.72
CA ALA A 319 8.59 1.21 -15.23
C ALA A 319 8.08 2.00 -16.45
N LEU A 320 8.09 3.34 -16.38
CA LEU A 320 7.75 4.20 -17.51
C LEU A 320 8.63 3.94 -18.73
N LYS A 321 9.96 3.80 -18.54
CA LYS A 321 10.88 3.50 -19.64
C LYS A 321 10.67 2.11 -20.23
N ALA A 322 10.33 1.11 -19.42
CA ALA A 322 10.05 -0.24 -19.88
C ALA A 322 8.71 -0.34 -20.63
N ALA A 323 7.73 0.49 -20.24
CA ALA A 323 6.42 0.61 -20.88
C ALA A 323 6.42 1.42 -22.18
N ASN A 324 7.47 2.21 -22.44
CA ASN A 324 7.58 3.00 -23.67
C ASN A 324 7.59 2.13 -24.93
N ASN A 325 7.11 2.72 -26.02
CA ASN A 325 7.19 2.10 -27.34
C ASN A 325 8.64 1.81 -27.74
N VAL A 326 8.83 0.67 -28.39
CA VAL A 326 10.12 0.30 -28.97
C VAL A 326 10.37 1.18 -30.21
N PRO A 327 11.49 1.93 -30.27
CA PRO A 327 11.80 2.76 -31.42
C PRO A 327 11.89 1.94 -32.71
N SER A 328 11.46 2.52 -33.83
CA SER A 328 11.57 1.88 -35.15
C SER A 328 13.01 1.40 -35.42
N GLY A 329 13.15 0.13 -35.78
CA GLY A 329 14.46 -0.50 -36.03
C GLY A 329 15.21 -0.98 -34.78
N SER A 330 14.64 -0.80 -33.57
CA SER A 330 15.14 -1.38 -32.33
C SER A 330 14.37 -2.65 -31.96
N ARG A 331 14.95 -3.47 -31.08
CA ARG A 331 14.28 -4.64 -30.51
C ARG A 331 13.73 -4.33 -29.14
N ALA A 332 12.57 -4.90 -28.83
CA ALA A 332 12.00 -4.85 -27.50
C ALA A 332 12.92 -5.54 -26.49
N ARG A 333 13.01 -5.00 -25.27
CA ARG A 333 13.53 -5.77 -24.14
C ARG A 333 12.40 -6.62 -23.58
N VAL A 334 12.78 -7.76 -23.03
CA VAL A 334 11.86 -8.61 -22.29
C VAL A 334 11.39 -7.87 -21.02
N THR A 335 10.10 -7.95 -20.76
CA THR A 335 9.43 -7.40 -19.56
C THR A 335 8.65 -8.50 -18.85
N PRO A 336 8.35 -8.34 -17.55
CA PRO A 336 7.47 -9.27 -16.83
C PRO A 336 6.12 -9.49 -17.51
N PHE A 337 5.51 -8.44 -18.06
CA PHE A 337 4.25 -8.53 -18.81
C PHE A 337 4.38 -9.40 -20.05
N SER A 338 5.43 -9.19 -20.86
CA SER A 338 5.65 -10.01 -22.06
C SER A 338 5.99 -11.47 -21.71
N GLU A 339 6.68 -11.73 -20.60
CA GLU A 339 6.88 -13.08 -20.09
C GLU A 339 5.57 -13.70 -19.62
N GLY A 340 4.74 -12.96 -18.88
CA GLY A 340 3.44 -13.43 -18.40
C GLY A 340 2.49 -13.78 -19.55
N ALA A 341 2.43 -12.93 -20.57
CA ALA A 341 1.63 -13.20 -21.77
C ALA A 341 2.07 -14.49 -22.48
N LEU A 342 3.37 -14.75 -22.53
CA LEU A 342 3.92 -15.96 -23.13
C LEU A 342 3.65 -17.20 -22.27
N ILE A 343 3.88 -17.12 -20.96
CA ILE A 343 3.74 -18.23 -20.02
C ILE A 343 2.27 -18.63 -19.83
N ASP A 344 1.40 -17.64 -19.58
CA ASP A 344 0.03 -17.91 -19.12
C ASP A 344 -0.94 -18.18 -20.27
N VAL A 345 -0.73 -17.54 -21.42
CA VAL A 345 -1.67 -17.59 -22.56
C VAL A 345 -1.01 -17.83 -23.91
N ASN A 346 0.29 -18.14 -23.94
CA ASN A 346 1.06 -18.40 -25.17
C ASN A 346 0.92 -17.28 -26.22
N ARG A 347 0.92 -16.02 -25.75
CA ARG A 347 0.88 -14.82 -26.60
C ARG A 347 2.24 -14.16 -26.65
N HIS A 348 2.70 -13.91 -27.88
CA HIS A 348 3.97 -13.27 -28.16
C HIS A 348 3.79 -11.74 -28.18
N ILE A 349 3.91 -11.11 -27.01
CA ILE A 349 3.86 -9.65 -26.84
C ILE A 349 5.28 -9.09 -26.77
N GLU A 350 5.49 -7.91 -27.36
CA GLU A 350 6.73 -7.16 -27.29
C GLU A 350 6.56 -5.88 -26.45
N GLY A 351 7.57 -5.56 -25.65
CA GLY A 351 7.59 -4.35 -24.83
C GLY A 351 6.92 -4.51 -23.46
N GLY A 352 6.91 -3.42 -22.69
CA GLY A 352 6.17 -3.32 -21.43
C GLY A 352 4.70 -2.96 -21.64
N LYS A 353 3.99 -2.82 -20.53
CA LYS A 353 2.58 -2.44 -20.50
C LYS A 353 2.46 -0.95 -20.15
N PRO A 354 1.95 -0.12 -21.08
CA PRO A 354 1.59 1.27 -20.77
C PRO A 354 0.41 1.29 -19.80
N ASP A 355 0.60 1.85 -18.60
CA ASP A 355 -0.45 1.90 -17.58
C ASP A 355 -0.40 3.16 -16.70
N ASP A 356 -1.35 3.27 -15.79
CA ASP A 356 -1.21 4.08 -14.58
C ASP A 356 -0.19 3.37 -13.66
N ILE A 357 0.85 4.10 -13.25
CA ILE A 357 1.97 3.50 -12.52
C ILE A 357 2.07 4.17 -11.17
N THR A 358 1.78 3.41 -10.12
CA THR A 358 1.85 3.88 -8.75
C THR A 358 2.71 2.94 -7.90
N VAL A 359 3.58 3.54 -7.08
CA VAL A 359 4.44 2.81 -6.14
C VAL A 359 4.52 3.54 -4.81
N ILE A 360 4.46 2.75 -3.74
CA ILE A 360 4.74 3.14 -2.38
C ILE A 360 6.00 2.38 -1.94
N VAL A 361 6.99 3.11 -1.44
CA VAL A 361 8.16 2.54 -0.78
C VAL A 361 8.14 3.01 0.67
N ALA A 362 8.20 2.07 1.61
CA ALA A 362 8.18 2.36 3.03
C ALA A 362 9.27 1.56 3.75
N PHE A 363 10.15 2.27 4.43
CA PHE A 363 11.14 1.70 5.33
C PHE A 363 10.50 1.42 6.70
N VAL A 364 10.77 0.25 7.27
CA VAL A 364 10.32 -0.13 8.61
C VAL A 364 11.40 0.25 9.62
N ALA A 365 11.09 1.17 10.53
CA ALA A 365 12.02 1.60 11.57
C ALA A 365 11.28 1.97 12.87
N TYR A 366 12.01 2.03 13.98
CA TYR A 366 11.46 2.51 15.25
C TYR A 366 11.24 4.02 15.23
N SER A 367 10.09 4.47 15.75
CA SER A 367 9.67 5.87 15.82
C SER A 367 10.72 6.80 16.47
N ASP A 368 11.37 6.36 17.56
CA ASP A 368 12.33 7.14 18.36
C ASP A 368 13.71 7.34 17.73
N ARG A 369 14.13 6.43 16.84
CA ARG A 369 15.48 6.50 16.25
C ARG A 369 15.65 7.69 15.30
N LEU A 370 14.54 8.27 14.84
CA LEU A 370 14.54 9.37 13.87
C LEU A 370 14.24 10.72 14.52
N SER A 371 13.44 10.80 15.59
CA SER A 371 13.22 12.06 16.33
C SER A 371 14.53 12.63 16.89
N THR A 372 15.38 11.77 17.46
CA THR A 372 16.69 12.15 18.04
C THR A 372 17.78 12.44 16.99
N ARG A 373 17.64 11.92 15.76
CA ARG A 373 18.62 12.09 14.68
C ARG A 373 18.26 13.24 13.74
N MET A 374 16.98 13.45 13.45
CA MET A 374 16.51 14.58 12.64
C MET A 374 16.73 15.94 13.33
N SER A 375 16.74 15.99 14.67
CA SER A 375 17.10 17.20 15.42
C SER A 375 18.58 17.59 15.32
N ASN A 376 19.46 16.63 15.01
CA ASN A 376 20.91 16.84 14.87
C ASN A 376 21.36 16.98 13.40
N ILE A 377 20.47 16.68 12.45
CA ILE A 377 20.68 16.96 11.03
C ILE A 377 20.02 18.32 10.75
N SER A 378 20.72 19.38 11.15
CA SER A 378 20.48 20.71 10.57
C SER A 378 20.54 20.57 9.04
N PRO A 379 19.71 21.30 8.28
CA PRO A 379 19.36 20.93 6.92
C PRO A 379 20.43 21.33 5.90
N GLU A 380 21.72 21.02 6.06
CA GLU A 380 22.71 21.35 5.03
C GLU A 380 22.51 20.53 3.74
N ILE A 381 21.92 19.33 3.83
CA ILE A 381 21.46 18.55 2.67
C ILE A 381 20.11 19.05 2.13
N TYR A 382 19.30 19.74 2.96
CA TYR A 382 18.03 20.33 2.54
C TYR A 382 18.13 21.83 2.17
N SER A 383 19.28 22.48 2.36
CA SER A 383 19.56 23.89 2.02
C SER A 383 20.28 24.07 0.68
N GLY A 384 20.57 22.98 -0.01
CA GLY A 384 20.99 23.01 -1.41
C GLY A 384 19.78 23.23 -2.31
N THR A 385 19.81 24.30 -3.10
CA THR A 385 18.79 24.78 -4.04
C THR A 385 18.44 23.82 -5.21
N SER A 386 18.39 22.51 -5.00
CA SER A 386 18.17 21.52 -6.07
C SER A 386 17.36 20.28 -5.70
N TYR A 387 16.64 20.26 -4.58
CA TYR A 387 15.73 19.15 -4.26
C TYR A 387 14.30 19.62 -3.97
N LEU A 388 13.47 19.66 -5.02
CA LEU A 388 12.01 19.61 -4.88
C LEU A 388 11.61 18.12 -4.81
N GLY A 389 11.06 17.69 -3.68
CA GLY A 389 10.44 16.36 -3.59
C GLY A 389 9.32 16.23 -4.62
N SER A 390 9.28 15.12 -5.36
CA SER A 390 8.24 14.83 -6.37
C SER A 390 7.29 13.72 -5.94
N SER A 391 7.51 13.14 -4.76
CA SER A 391 6.62 12.18 -4.09
C SER A 391 5.98 12.84 -2.88
N ALA A 392 4.83 12.34 -2.45
CA ALA A 392 4.32 12.72 -1.15
C ALA A 392 5.05 11.94 -0.06
N LYS A 393 5.61 12.67 0.88
CA LYS A 393 6.45 12.14 1.96
C LYS A 393 5.70 12.23 3.27
N PHE A 394 5.85 11.21 4.09
CA PHE A 394 5.27 11.19 5.43
C PHE A 394 6.36 10.88 6.46
N SER A 395 6.24 11.53 7.62
CA SER A 395 7.08 11.32 8.80
C SER A 395 6.16 11.17 10.02
N ASN A 396 6.75 10.85 11.18
CA ASN A 396 6.18 10.52 12.52
C ASN A 396 4.92 11.24 13.04
N ASP A 397 4.33 12.17 12.30
CA ASP A 397 3.02 12.73 12.60
C ASP A 397 1.95 11.63 12.48
N MET A 398 1.75 10.90 13.59
CA MET A 398 0.84 9.77 13.69
C MET A 398 -0.64 10.18 13.52
N SER A 399 -0.93 11.49 13.58
CA SER A 399 -2.27 12.03 13.37
C SER A 399 -2.58 12.26 11.89
N THR A 400 -1.61 12.10 11.01
CA THR A 400 -1.70 12.43 9.59
C THR A 400 -1.71 11.20 8.69
N TYR A 401 -2.52 11.29 7.64
CA TYR A 401 -2.46 10.41 6.48
C TYR A 401 -2.49 11.24 5.19
N ILE A 402 -1.96 10.66 4.12
CA ILE A 402 -1.91 11.28 2.80
C ILE A 402 -2.63 10.39 1.81
N ILE A 403 -3.57 10.95 1.06
CA ILE A 403 -4.26 10.27 -0.04
C ILE A 403 -4.06 11.09 -1.30
N ASN A 404 -3.50 10.49 -2.35
CA ASN A 404 -3.26 11.14 -3.64
C ASN A 404 -2.57 12.51 -3.55
N GLY A 405 -1.67 12.68 -2.58
CA GLY A 405 -0.88 13.90 -2.35
C GLY A 405 -1.52 14.89 -1.38
N GLU A 406 -2.80 14.71 -1.05
CA GLU A 406 -3.52 15.56 -0.10
C GLU A 406 -3.32 15.07 1.34
N LYS A 407 -2.96 15.99 2.23
CA LYS A 407 -2.73 15.73 3.66
C LYS A 407 -4.03 15.88 4.46
N TYR A 408 -4.33 14.90 5.30
CA TYR A 408 -5.50 14.88 6.17
C TYR A 408 -5.09 14.66 7.63
N SER A 409 -5.87 15.19 8.58
CA SER A 409 -5.66 15.00 10.02
C SER A 409 -6.82 14.24 10.65
N TYR A 410 -6.47 13.32 11.55
CA TYR A 410 -7.42 12.58 12.38
C TYR A 410 -8.39 13.50 13.15
N SER A 411 -7.94 14.66 13.64
CA SER A 411 -8.78 15.60 14.40
C SER A 411 -9.84 16.32 13.57
N SER A 412 -9.82 16.16 12.24
CA SER A 412 -10.73 16.82 11.29
C SER A 412 -11.81 15.90 10.71
N ILE A 413 -11.79 14.60 11.07
CA ILE A 413 -12.87 13.68 10.71
C ILE A 413 -14.07 14.01 11.61
N SER A 414 -14.84 15.01 11.21
CA SER A 414 -16.27 15.03 11.54
C SER A 414 -16.86 13.73 10.99
N GLU A 415 -17.68 13.02 11.76
CA GLU A 415 -18.53 11.89 11.33
C GLU A 415 -19.41 12.25 10.11
N ARG A 416 -18.82 12.58 8.96
CA ARG A 416 -19.55 12.91 7.73
C ARG A 416 -20.11 11.64 7.09
N PHE A 417 -19.59 10.49 7.46
CA PHE A 417 -20.10 9.19 7.08
C PHE A 417 -20.46 8.45 8.36
N SER A 418 -21.74 8.40 8.73
CA SER A 418 -22.15 7.55 9.85
C SER A 418 -22.03 6.09 9.41
N ILE A 419 -20.82 5.53 9.40
CA ILE A 419 -20.53 4.12 9.09
C ILE A 419 -21.23 3.17 10.11
N LEU A 420 -21.75 3.73 11.20
CA LEU A 420 -22.48 3.04 12.27
C LEU A 420 -24.00 3.29 12.28
N GLY A 421 -24.54 4.07 11.34
CA GLY A 421 -25.93 4.57 11.37
C GLY A 421 -27.04 3.50 11.40
N GLY A 422 -26.70 2.23 11.16
CA GLY A 422 -27.64 1.11 11.21
C GLY A 422 -27.73 0.35 12.54
N LEU A 423 -26.82 0.57 13.51
CA LEU A 423 -26.75 -0.23 14.75
C LEU A 423 -27.15 0.52 16.02
N THR A 424 -27.28 1.84 15.97
CA THR A 424 -27.65 2.67 17.13
C THR A 424 -29.16 2.96 17.24
N SER A 425 -29.98 2.58 16.26
CA SER A 425 -31.42 2.92 16.21
C SER A 425 -32.36 1.93 16.91
N LYS A 426 -31.86 0.89 17.61
CA LYS A 426 -32.70 -0.12 18.29
C LYS A 426 -32.54 -0.24 19.80
N TYR A 427 -31.85 0.69 20.45
CA TYR A 427 -31.85 0.80 21.91
C TYR A 427 -32.12 2.25 22.32
N LYS A 428 -33.39 2.64 22.25
CA LYS A 428 -33.97 3.71 23.05
C LYS A 428 -35.25 3.19 23.69
#